data_AF-A0A8S3EXA9-F1
#
_entry.id   AF-A0A8S3EXA9-F1
#
_cell.length_a   1.000
_cell.length_b   1.000
_cell.length_c   1.000
_cell.angle_alpha   90.00
_cell.angle_beta   90.00
_cell.angle_gamma   90.00
#
_symmetry.space_group_name_H-M   'P 1'
#
loop_
_entity.id
_entity.type
_entity.pdbx_description
1 polymer ?
#
loop_
_entity_poly.entity_id
_entity_poly.type
_entity_poly.pdbx_seq_one_letter_code
_entity_poly.pdbx_strand_id
1 'polypeptide(L)'
;SYGIAIRQSSESAKNLDEDDAVKLIERRCRAAFLHNIKNSNGELQHGLCQTGPYSWCSYQKDKYVPLKQKIDPAKQIKRLDPIFLEILTPMIDTLTNPILLRRCLRGATQNANESINSVVWSILPKSKYHGYRSIRGAAAISSIFFNRGRSGLVKFFDQVGIPVTDELLGALLGKDYKRIEKAENNTQRHDIIKRRKEQQRIQGQIEEDEEMDYGAGIF
;
A
#
# COMPACT_ATOMS: atom_id res chain seq x y z
N SER A 1 -8.55 -13.00 2.95
CA SER A 1 -7.38 -12.21 3.40
C SER A 1 -7.62 -10.72 3.11
N TYR A 2 -7.45 -9.85 4.12
CA TYR A 2 -7.66 -8.39 4.06
C TYR A 2 -6.89 -7.69 2.93
N GLY A 3 -5.72 -8.22 2.56
CA GLY A 3 -4.91 -7.69 1.45
C GLY A 3 -5.59 -7.79 0.07
N ILE A 4 -6.56 -8.69 -0.10
CA ILE A 4 -7.33 -8.83 -1.34
C ILE A 4 -8.36 -7.70 -1.45
N ALA A 5 -9.02 -7.33 -0.36
CA ALA A 5 -10.04 -6.27 -0.34
C ALA A 5 -9.45 -4.91 -0.74
N ILE A 6 -8.27 -4.54 -0.21
CA ILE A 6 -7.60 -3.28 -0.57
C ILE A 6 -7.17 -3.26 -2.04
N ARG A 7 -6.58 -4.36 -2.55
CA ARG A 7 -6.12 -4.44 -3.96
C ARG A 7 -7.28 -4.41 -4.95
N GLN A 8 -8.35 -5.14 -4.66
CA GLN A 8 -9.57 -5.07 -5.46
C GLN A 8 -10.15 -3.64 -5.44
N SER A 9 -10.00 -2.90 -4.33
CA SER A 9 -10.49 -1.50 -4.20
C SER A 9 -9.73 -0.56 -5.10
N SER A 10 -8.39 -0.63 -5.06
CA SER A 10 -7.55 0.19 -5.93
C SER A 10 -7.75 -0.13 -7.41
N GLU A 11 -7.93 -1.41 -7.77
CA GLU A 11 -8.08 -1.80 -9.17
C GLU A 11 -9.44 -1.39 -9.74
N SER A 12 -10.52 -1.58 -8.98
CA SER A 12 -11.86 -1.15 -9.40
C SER A 12 -12.02 0.37 -9.47
N ALA A 13 -11.23 1.13 -8.69
CA ALA A 13 -11.28 2.59 -8.67
C ALA A 13 -10.59 3.26 -9.87
N LYS A 14 -9.67 2.56 -10.57
CA LYS A 14 -8.87 3.14 -11.68
C LYS A 14 -9.68 3.55 -12.91
N ASN A 15 -10.85 2.95 -13.11
CA ASN A 15 -11.70 3.16 -14.30
C ASN A 15 -12.98 3.95 -13.99
N LEU A 16 -13.10 4.52 -12.79
CA LEU A 16 -14.26 5.29 -12.35
C LEU A 16 -13.94 6.78 -12.39
N ASP A 17 -14.97 7.62 -12.46
CA ASP A 17 -14.80 9.03 -12.14
C ASP A 17 -14.36 9.22 -10.68
N GLU A 18 -13.80 10.39 -10.37
CA GLU A 18 -13.22 10.66 -9.05
C GLU A 18 -14.25 10.49 -7.91
N ASP A 19 -15.50 10.90 -8.12
CA ASP A 19 -16.53 10.87 -7.09
C ASP A 19 -17.03 9.45 -6.81
N ASP A 20 -17.19 8.64 -7.85
CA ASP A 20 -17.57 7.23 -7.74
C ASP A 20 -16.42 6.37 -7.20
N ALA A 21 -15.18 6.71 -7.54
CA ALA A 21 -13.99 6.10 -6.93
C ALA A 21 -13.91 6.38 -5.42
N VAL A 22 -14.19 7.62 -4.99
CA VAL A 22 -14.23 7.98 -3.56
C VAL A 22 -15.31 7.20 -2.82
N LYS A 23 -16.55 7.20 -3.33
CA LYS A 23 -17.67 6.45 -2.73
C LYS A 23 -17.36 4.96 -2.63
N LEU A 24 -16.72 4.40 -3.66
CA LEU A 24 -16.32 3.00 -3.67
C LEU A 24 -15.31 2.70 -2.57
N ILE A 25 -14.27 3.52 -2.43
CA ILE A 25 -13.23 3.34 -1.40
C ILE A 25 -13.83 3.51 -0.01
N GLU A 26 -14.65 4.54 0.22
CA GLU A 26 -15.36 4.74 1.49
C GLU A 26 -16.17 3.50 1.86
N ARG A 27 -17.02 3.02 0.95
CA ARG A 27 -17.85 1.84 1.17
C ARG A 27 -17.01 0.63 1.52
N ARG A 28 -15.87 0.43 0.85
CA ARG A 28 -15.00 -0.74 1.08
C ARG A 28 -14.22 -0.65 2.38
N CYS A 29 -13.76 0.53 2.79
CA CYS A 29 -13.16 0.77 4.10
C CYS A 29 -14.18 0.48 5.22
N ARG A 30 -15.41 1.01 5.10
CA ARG A 30 -16.50 0.71 6.04
C ARG A 30 -16.86 -0.77 6.05
N ALA A 31 -16.92 -1.41 4.89
CA ALA A 31 -17.18 -2.85 4.79
C ALA A 31 -16.11 -3.68 5.50
N ALA A 32 -14.84 -3.32 5.34
CA ALA A 32 -13.76 -4.00 6.03
C ALA A 32 -13.83 -3.80 7.55
N PHE A 33 -14.16 -2.59 8.02
CA PHE A 33 -14.37 -2.31 9.44
C PHE A 33 -15.53 -3.15 10.01
N LEU A 34 -16.72 -3.04 9.42
CA LEU A 34 -17.91 -3.75 9.90
C LEU A 34 -17.76 -5.26 9.82
N HIS A 35 -17.06 -5.79 8.81
CA HIS A 35 -16.81 -7.22 8.70
C HIS A 35 -16.04 -7.79 9.89
N ASN A 36 -15.25 -6.96 10.59
CA ASN A 36 -14.40 -7.38 11.72
C ASN A 36 -15.02 -7.14 13.09
N ILE A 37 -16.22 -6.53 13.17
CA ILE A 37 -16.83 -6.11 14.44
C ILE A 37 -18.28 -6.61 14.52
N LYS A 38 -18.69 -7.04 15.71
CA LYS A 38 -20.08 -7.39 15.97
C LYS A 38 -20.94 -6.12 16.10
N ASN A 39 -22.22 -6.21 15.73
CA ASN A 39 -23.18 -5.14 16.05
C ASN A 39 -23.56 -5.18 17.54
N SER A 40 -24.37 -4.22 18.01
CA SER A 40 -24.83 -4.16 19.41
C SER A 40 -25.57 -5.42 19.88
N ASN A 41 -26.12 -6.23 18.97
CA ASN A 41 -26.79 -7.49 19.26
C ASN A 41 -25.85 -8.70 19.24
N GLY A 42 -24.54 -8.50 18.99
CA GLY A 42 -23.54 -9.56 18.91
C GLY A 42 -23.43 -10.25 17.55
N GLU A 43 -24.11 -9.75 16.52
CA GLU A 43 -24.23 -10.35 15.19
C GLU A 43 -23.15 -9.85 14.22
N LEU A 44 -22.85 -10.66 13.19
CA LEU A 44 -21.87 -10.33 12.16
C LEU A 44 -22.43 -9.36 11.12
N GLN A 45 -21.61 -8.41 10.69
CA GLN A 45 -22.03 -7.34 9.78
C GLN A 45 -21.43 -7.49 8.38
N HIS A 46 -22.12 -8.22 7.50
CA HIS A 46 -21.69 -8.45 6.12
C HIS A 46 -22.38 -7.55 5.08
N GLY A 47 -23.30 -6.68 5.49
CA GLY A 47 -24.17 -5.91 4.59
C GLY A 47 -23.44 -4.99 3.61
N LEU A 48 -22.30 -4.42 4.00
CA LEU A 48 -21.50 -3.56 3.13
C LEU A 48 -20.45 -4.33 2.31
N CYS A 49 -20.23 -5.62 2.57
CA CYS A 49 -19.28 -6.43 1.84
C CYS A 49 -19.67 -6.55 0.36
N GLN A 50 -18.68 -6.63 -0.52
CA GLN A 50 -18.90 -6.84 -1.95
C GLN A 50 -19.66 -8.17 -2.18
N THR A 51 -20.62 -8.19 -3.10
CA THR A 51 -21.37 -9.40 -3.48
C THR A 51 -20.74 -10.09 -4.69
N GLY A 52 -21.13 -11.34 -4.93
CA GLY A 52 -20.73 -12.12 -6.09
C GLY A 52 -19.66 -13.18 -5.82
N PRO A 53 -19.37 -14.03 -6.81
CA PRO A 53 -18.50 -15.21 -6.66
C PRO A 53 -17.03 -14.86 -6.39
N TYR A 54 -16.63 -13.62 -6.65
CA TYR A 54 -15.28 -13.10 -6.42
C TYR A 54 -15.17 -12.23 -5.16
N SER A 55 -16.21 -12.24 -4.31
CA SER A 55 -16.16 -11.53 -3.03
C SER A 55 -15.05 -12.07 -2.14
N TRP A 56 -14.36 -11.16 -1.46
CA TRP A 56 -13.41 -11.51 -0.40
C TRP A 56 -14.11 -11.97 0.88
N CYS A 57 -15.40 -11.67 1.03
CA CYS A 57 -16.22 -12.07 2.16
C CYS A 57 -16.86 -13.43 1.87
N SER A 58 -16.45 -14.48 2.60
CA SER A 58 -16.97 -15.84 2.40
C SER A 58 -18.49 -15.88 2.50
N TYR A 59 -19.09 -15.21 3.50
CA TYR A 59 -20.55 -15.13 3.64
C TYR A 59 -21.26 -14.56 2.38
N GLN A 60 -20.67 -13.58 1.71
CA GLN A 60 -21.25 -13.06 0.46
C GLN A 60 -20.95 -13.97 -0.73
N LYS A 61 -19.80 -14.66 -0.75
CA LYS A 61 -19.41 -15.60 -1.80
C LYS A 61 -20.28 -16.86 -1.81
N ASP A 62 -20.58 -17.39 -0.62
CA ASP A 62 -21.35 -18.64 -0.43
C ASP A 62 -22.80 -18.50 -0.92
N LYS A 63 -23.32 -17.26 -1.00
CA LYS A 63 -24.64 -16.99 -1.63
C LYS A 63 -24.66 -17.24 -3.14
N TYR A 64 -23.50 -17.25 -3.81
CA TYR A 64 -23.39 -17.36 -5.27
C TYR A 64 -22.67 -18.63 -5.71
N VAL A 65 -21.83 -19.22 -4.87
CA VAL A 65 -21.13 -20.46 -5.16
C VAL A 65 -21.56 -21.52 -4.14
N PRO A 66 -22.40 -22.50 -4.52
CA PRO A 66 -22.94 -23.51 -3.61
C PRO A 66 -21.92 -24.62 -3.29
N LEU A 67 -20.66 -24.25 -3.01
CA LEU A 67 -19.67 -25.18 -2.47
C LEU A 67 -19.84 -25.22 -0.96
N LYS A 68 -20.62 -26.20 -0.47
CA LYS A 68 -20.74 -26.53 0.95
C LYS A 68 -19.41 -27.06 1.50
N GLN A 69 -18.45 -26.18 1.77
CA GLN A 69 -17.46 -26.48 2.81
C GLN A 69 -17.97 -25.78 4.07
N LYS A 70 -18.52 -26.58 5.00
CA LYS A 70 -18.87 -26.09 6.33
C LYS A 70 -17.61 -25.45 6.91
N ILE A 71 -17.63 -24.13 7.08
CA ILE A 71 -16.55 -23.42 7.76
C ILE A 71 -16.48 -24.02 9.16
N ASP A 72 -15.33 -24.62 9.49
CA ASP A 72 -15.06 -25.17 10.82
C ASP A 72 -15.32 -24.07 11.86
N PRO A 73 -16.22 -24.28 12.85
CA PRO A 73 -16.46 -23.33 13.92
C PRO A 73 -15.18 -23.00 14.71
N ALA A 74 -14.15 -23.85 14.69
CA ALA A 74 -12.84 -23.56 15.29
C ALA A 74 -12.01 -22.53 14.48
N LYS A 75 -12.24 -22.40 13.16
CA LYS A 75 -11.59 -21.40 12.28
C LYS A 75 -12.38 -20.07 12.21
N GLN A 76 -13.42 -19.86 13.03
CA GLN A 76 -14.09 -18.56 13.14
C GLN A 76 -13.12 -17.53 13.69
N ILE A 77 -12.63 -16.66 12.80
CA ILE A 77 -11.83 -15.49 13.16
C ILE A 77 -12.59 -14.69 14.23
N LYS A 78 -12.03 -14.59 15.43
CA LYS A 78 -12.60 -13.81 16.55
C LYS A 78 -12.88 -12.38 16.06
N ARG A 79 -14.14 -11.97 16.14
CA ARG A 79 -14.58 -10.61 15.82
C ARG A 79 -14.46 -9.73 17.05
N LEU A 80 -14.18 -8.46 16.82
CA LEU A 80 -14.15 -7.45 17.88
C LEU A 80 -15.52 -7.33 18.54
N ASP A 81 -15.49 -7.10 19.85
CA ASP A 81 -16.67 -6.89 20.68
C ASP A 81 -17.43 -5.62 20.26
N PRO A 82 -18.77 -5.57 20.41
CA PRO A 82 -19.56 -4.39 20.05
C PRO A 82 -19.09 -3.09 20.71
N ILE A 83 -18.43 -3.13 21.87
CA ILE A 83 -17.87 -1.92 22.51
C ILE A 83 -16.88 -1.17 21.61
N PHE A 84 -16.14 -1.89 20.75
CA PHE A 84 -15.18 -1.27 19.85
C PHE A 84 -15.86 -0.59 18.65
N LEU A 85 -17.13 -0.87 18.37
CA LEU A 85 -17.87 -0.26 17.28
C LEU A 85 -17.97 1.25 17.52
N GLU A 86 -18.41 1.65 18.71
CA GLU A 86 -18.55 3.06 19.08
C GLU A 86 -17.19 3.77 19.17
N ILE A 87 -16.18 3.09 19.73
CA ILE A 87 -14.82 3.64 19.89
C ILE A 87 -14.14 3.90 18.53
N LEU A 88 -14.28 2.98 17.57
CA LEU A 88 -13.54 3.03 16.31
C LEU A 88 -14.31 3.72 15.18
N THR A 89 -15.64 3.86 15.27
CA THR A 89 -16.43 4.53 14.24
C THR A 89 -15.94 5.95 13.92
N PRO A 90 -15.67 6.83 14.91
CA PRO A 90 -15.15 8.17 14.63
C PRO A 90 -13.81 8.18 13.89
N MET A 91 -12.95 7.19 14.19
CA MET A 91 -11.68 7.01 13.48
C MET A 91 -11.93 6.61 12.02
N ILE A 92 -12.82 5.64 11.79
CA ILE A 92 -13.17 5.20 10.43
C ILE A 92 -13.83 6.32 9.64
N ASP A 93 -14.71 7.12 10.25
CA ASP A 93 -15.32 8.29 9.60
C ASP A 93 -14.26 9.32 9.20
N THR A 94 -13.28 9.56 10.06
CA THR A 94 -12.15 10.45 9.76
C THR A 94 -11.29 9.90 8.61
N LEU A 95 -10.96 8.60 8.64
CA LEU A 95 -10.15 7.93 7.62
C LEU A 95 -10.87 7.78 6.28
N THR A 96 -12.20 7.74 6.30
CA THR A 96 -13.04 7.67 5.10
C THR A 96 -13.56 9.03 4.65
N ASN A 97 -13.04 10.13 5.22
CA ASN A 97 -13.38 11.48 4.81
C ASN A 97 -13.14 11.65 3.29
N PRO A 98 -14.14 12.07 2.50
CA PRO A 98 -14.01 12.22 1.05
C PRO A 98 -12.84 13.09 0.61
N ILE A 99 -12.52 14.16 1.35
CA ILE A 99 -11.38 15.05 1.06
C ILE A 99 -10.05 14.29 1.20
N LEU A 100 -9.93 13.44 2.22
CA LEU A 100 -8.77 12.60 2.44
C LEU A 100 -8.67 11.53 1.34
N LEU A 101 -9.78 10.85 1.03
CA LEU A 101 -9.83 9.81 0.01
C LEU A 101 -9.48 10.34 -1.39
N ARG A 102 -9.96 11.53 -1.76
CA ARG A 102 -9.57 12.21 -3.02
C ARG A 102 -8.06 12.42 -3.13
N ARG A 103 -7.38 12.73 -2.02
CA ARG A 103 -5.91 12.83 -1.99
C ARG A 103 -5.25 11.46 -2.16
N CYS A 104 -5.82 10.41 -1.58
CA CYS A 104 -5.33 9.04 -1.74
C CYS A 104 -5.47 8.51 -3.17
N LEU A 105 -6.51 8.92 -3.91
CA LEU A 105 -6.70 8.53 -5.32
C LEU A 105 -5.55 8.94 -6.23
N ARG A 106 -4.88 10.06 -5.92
CA ARG A 106 -3.73 10.56 -6.69
C ARG A 106 -2.47 9.71 -6.54
N GLY A 107 -2.49 8.69 -5.67
CA GLY A 107 -1.33 7.82 -5.42
C GLY A 107 -0.12 8.54 -4.81
N ALA A 108 -0.30 9.79 -4.36
CA ALA A 108 0.75 10.54 -3.68
C ALA A 108 1.01 9.88 -2.33
N THR A 109 2.17 9.24 -2.18
CA THR A 109 2.54 8.59 -0.93
C THR A 109 2.82 9.65 0.13
N GLN A 110 2.48 9.36 1.40
CA GLN A 110 2.90 10.18 2.54
C GLN A 110 4.44 10.30 2.68
N ASN A 111 5.21 9.55 1.89
CA ASN A 111 6.66 9.44 1.95
C ASN A 111 7.40 10.52 1.12
N ALA A 112 6.73 11.49 0.48
CA ALA A 112 7.47 12.54 -0.23
C ALA A 112 8.45 13.30 0.70
N ASN A 113 8.03 13.56 1.95
CA ASN A 113 8.86 14.20 2.96
C ASN A 113 9.98 13.29 3.49
N GLU A 114 9.73 11.99 3.64
CA GLU A 114 10.75 11.03 4.08
C GLU A 114 11.79 10.77 2.98
N SER A 115 11.34 10.65 1.73
CA SER A 115 12.21 10.45 0.58
C SER A 115 13.08 11.67 0.28
N ILE A 116 12.57 12.90 0.35
CA ILE A 116 13.40 14.10 0.18
C ILE A 116 14.39 14.26 1.34
N ASN A 117 13.97 13.96 2.58
CA ASN A 117 14.88 13.97 3.73
C ASN A 117 16.01 12.96 3.55
N SER A 118 15.71 11.77 3.05
CA SER A 118 16.74 10.77 2.73
C SER A 118 17.78 11.32 1.73
N VAL A 119 17.33 12.06 0.71
CA VAL A 119 18.25 12.72 -0.25
C VAL A 119 19.10 13.79 0.44
N VAL A 120 18.52 14.64 1.29
CA VAL A 120 19.27 15.65 2.07
C VAL A 120 20.37 15.00 2.90
N TRP A 121 20.04 13.93 3.62
CA TRP A 121 21.02 13.24 4.48
C TRP A 121 22.02 12.38 3.68
N SER A 122 21.74 12.05 2.42
CA SER A 122 22.72 11.43 1.52
C SER A 122 23.79 12.43 1.06
N ILE A 123 23.47 13.73 1.04
CA ILE A 123 24.41 14.81 0.72
C ILE A 123 25.18 15.22 1.98
N LEU A 124 24.48 15.40 3.10
CA LEU A 124 25.06 15.79 4.39
C LEU A 124 24.78 14.69 5.43
N PRO A 125 25.70 13.76 5.68
CA PRO A 125 25.47 12.66 6.61
C PRO A 125 25.13 13.16 8.02
N LYS A 126 24.09 12.61 8.65
CA LYS A 126 23.68 12.98 10.02
C LYS A 126 24.78 12.81 11.08
N SER A 127 25.78 11.97 10.81
CA SER A 127 26.92 11.72 11.69
C SER A 127 27.89 12.89 11.81
N LYS A 128 27.75 13.93 10.99
CA LYS A 128 28.62 15.12 11.01
C LYS A 128 27.81 16.37 11.33
N TYR A 129 28.45 17.30 12.04
CA TYR A 129 27.89 18.62 12.25
C TYR A 129 27.93 19.42 10.94
N HIS A 130 26.84 20.11 10.62
CA HIS A 130 26.71 20.96 9.45
C HIS A 130 26.09 22.30 9.86
N GLY A 131 26.66 23.40 9.38
CA GLY A 131 26.09 24.72 9.61
C GLY A 131 24.78 24.93 8.83
N TYR A 132 23.98 25.89 9.29
CA TYR A 132 22.69 26.25 8.67
C TYR A 132 22.77 26.46 7.15
N ARG A 133 23.80 27.19 6.68
CA ARG A 133 23.98 27.47 5.25
C ARG A 133 24.17 26.20 4.42
N SER A 134 24.94 25.24 4.94
CA SER A 134 25.16 23.94 4.28
C SER A 134 23.88 23.14 4.19
N ILE A 135 23.11 23.07 5.29
CA ILE A 135 21.81 22.36 5.33
C ILE A 135 20.84 22.99 4.33
N ARG A 136 20.74 24.33 4.29
CA ARG A 136 19.91 25.05 3.33
C ARG A 136 20.32 24.75 1.88
N GLY A 137 21.62 24.74 1.58
CA GLY A 137 22.14 24.39 0.26
C GLY A 137 21.81 22.95 -0.14
N ALA A 138 22.00 22.00 0.78
CA ALA A 138 21.65 20.60 0.55
C ALA A 138 20.14 20.41 0.33
N ALA A 139 19.27 21.11 1.07
CA ALA A 139 17.83 21.07 0.85
C ALA A 139 17.42 21.56 -0.55
N ALA A 140 18.04 22.64 -1.04
CA ALA A 140 17.80 23.15 -2.39
C ALA A 140 18.27 22.15 -3.46
N ILE A 141 19.48 21.60 -3.33
CA ILE A 141 20.02 20.60 -4.26
C ILE A 141 19.18 19.32 -4.24
N SER A 142 18.77 18.85 -3.05
CA SER A 142 17.90 17.69 -2.89
C SER A 142 16.56 17.88 -3.59
N SER A 143 16.00 19.09 -3.58
CA SER A 143 14.77 19.39 -4.31
C SER A 143 14.95 19.23 -5.82
N ILE A 144 16.12 19.60 -6.36
CA ILE A 144 16.46 19.36 -7.77
C ILE A 144 16.61 17.85 -8.03
N PHE A 145 17.37 17.14 -7.20
CA PHE A 145 17.59 15.70 -7.35
C PHE A 145 16.31 14.89 -7.26
N PHE A 146 15.41 15.27 -6.36
CA PHE A 146 14.14 14.62 -6.17
C PHE A 146 13.24 14.79 -7.41
N ASN A 147 13.12 16.02 -7.91
CA ASN A 147 12.19 16.34 -9.00
C ASN A 147 12.73 16.00 -10.40
N ARG A 148 14.04 16.14 -10.63
CA ARG A 148 14.65 16.03 -11.96
C ARG A 148 15.86 15.09 -12.03
N GLY A 149 16.28 14.51 -10.91
CA GLY A 149 17.56 13.79 -10.86
C GLY A 149 18.75 14.75 -10.84
N ARG A 150 19.95 14.18 -10.91
CA ARG A 150 21.24 14.88 -10.87
C ARG A 150 21.51 15.69 -12.12
N SER A 151 21.03 15.22 -13.27
CA SER A 151 21.02 15.99 -14.53
C SER A 151 20.27 17.32 -14.40
N GLY A 152 19.35 17.46 -13.43
CA GLY A 152 18.72 18.73 -13.09
C GLY A 152 19.70 19.84 -12.70
N LEU A 153 20.92 19.51 -12.24
CA LEU A 153 21.96 20.50 -11.93
C LEU A 153 22.55 21.18 -13.16
N VAL A 154 22.38 20.64 -14.36
CA VAL A 154 22.93 21.25 -15.59
C VAL A 154 22.43 22.70 -15.75
N LYS A 155 21.13 22.92 -15.55
CA LYS A 155 20.55 24.28 -15.58
C LYS A 155 21.06 25.17 -14.46
N PHE A 156 21.36 24.58 -13.29
CA PHE A 156 21.92 25.33 -12.18
C PHE A 156 23.35 25.79 -12.49
N PHE A 157 24.21 24.90 -13.04
CA PHE A 157 25.57 25.23 -13.42
C PHE A 157 25.63 26.32 -14.49
N ASP A 158 24.77 26.22 -15.50
CA ASP A 158 24.62 27.27 -16.53
C ASP A 158 24.30 28.64 -15.92
N GLN A 159 23.35 28.69 -14.98
CA GLN A 159 22.96 29.94 -14.29
C GLN A 159 24.07 30.56 -13.43
N VAL A 160 24.98 29.76 -12.88
CA VAL A 160 26.10 30.25 -12.07
C VAL A 160 27.39 30.42 -12.88
N GLY A 161 27.33 30.26 -14.21
CA GLY A 161 28.47 30.43 -15.12
C GLY A 161 29.50 29.30 -15.02
N ILE A 162 29.10 28.11 -14.55
CA ILE A 162 29.97 26.93 -14.52
C ILE A 162 29.77 26.15 -15.83
N PRO A 163 30.80 26.02 -16.68
CA PRO A 163 30.69 25.29 -17.93
C PRO A 163 30.42 23.80 -17.66
N VAL A 164 29.39 23.26 -18.32
CA VAL A 164 29.06 21.84 -18.26
C VAL A 164 29.78 21.14 -19.38
N THR A 165 30.82 20.37 -19.05
CA THR A 165 31.52 19.52 -20.02
C THR A 165 30.77 18.22 -20.30
N ASP A 166 31.08 17.57 -21.42
CA ASP A 166 30.47 16.29 -21.79
C ASP A 166 30.75 15.20 -20.74
N GLU A 167 31.93 15.22 -20.11
CA GLU A 167 32.28 14.29 -19.03
C GLU A 167 31.40 14.52 -17.79
N LEU A 168 31.16 15.79 -17.42
CA LEU A 168 30.28 16.11 -16.30
C LEU A 168 28.85 15.67 -16.60
N LEU A 169 28.36 15.98 -17.80
CA LEU A 169 27.02 15.57 -18.24
C LEU A 169 26.88 14.04 -18.22
N GLY A 170 27.84 13.31 -18.78
CA GLY A 170 27.88 11.85 -18.76
C GLY A 170 27.90 11.28 -17.34
N ALA A 171 28.66 11.89 -16.43
CA ALA A 171 28.71 11.48 -15.02
C ALA A 171 27.37 11.70 -14.29
N LEU A 172 26.68 12.83 -14.55
CA LEU A 172 25.37 13.12 -13.97
C LEU A 172 24.30 12.15 -14.48
N LEU A 173 24.25 11.93 -15.80
CA LEU A 173 23.33 10.99 -16.43
C LEU A 173 23.58 9.54 -15.98
N GLY A 174 24.84 9.12 -15.88
CA GLY A 174 25.18 7.79 -15.38
C GLY A 174 24.75 7.57 -13.93
N LYS A 175 24.81 8.60 -13.08
CA LYS A 175 24.28 8.54 -11.71
C LYS A 175 22.76 8.50 -11.66
N ASP A 176 22.07 9.13 -12.61
CA ASP A 176 20.62 9.07 -12.73
C ASP A 176 20.15 7.70 -13.25
N TYR A 177 20.86 7.13 -14.22
CA TYR A 177 20.64 5.78 -14.71
C TYR A 177 20.71 4.75 -13.57
N LYS A 178 21.82 4.74 -12.82
CA LYS A 178 21.99 3.83 -11.66
C LYS A 178 20.92 4.02 -10.59
N ARG A 179 20.41 5.25 -10.41
CA ARG A 179 19.32 5.53 -9.47
C ARG A 179 18.03 4.87 -9.93
N ILE A 180 17.68 5.00 -11.22
CA ILE A 180 16.48 4.41 -11.82
C ILE A 180 16.58 2.88 -11.76
N GLU A 181 17.70 2.33 -12.23
CA GLU A 181 17.97 0.88 -12.19
C GLU A 181 17.83 0.30 -10.78
N LYS A 182 18.38 0.97 -9.75
CA LYS A 182 18.21 0.54 -8.36
C LYS A 182 16.75 0.59 -7.89
N ALA A 183 15.99 1.61 -8.30
CA ALA A 183 14.59 1.74 -7.94
C ALA A 183 13.73 0.64 -8.58
N GLU A 184 13.98 0.33 -9.86
CA GLU A 184 13.33 -0.77 -10.58
C GLU A 184 13.68 -2.12 -9.94
N ASN A 185 14.96 -2.38 -9.67
CA ASN A 185 15.40 -3.60 -9.00
C ASN A 185 14.78 -3.78 -7.62
N ASN A 186 14.65 -2.70 -6.83
CA ASN A 186 13.99 -2.76 -5.53
C ASN A 186 12.50 -3.07 -5.66
N THR A 187 11.83 -2.50 -6.65
CA THR A 187 10.41 -2.77 -6.93
C THR A 187 10.21 -4.23 -7.34
N GLN A 188 11.04 -4.73 -8.27
CA GLN A 188 11.02 -6.13 -8.69
C GLN A 188 11.29 -7.08 -7.52
N ARG A 189 12.30 -6.79 -6.67
CA ARG A 189 12.57 -7.59 -5.45
C ARG A 189 11.38 -7.61 -4.52
N HIS A 190 10.73 -6.46 -4.32
CA HIS A 190 9.55 -6.37 -3.47
C HIS A 190 8.39 -7.19 -4.02
N ASP A 191 8.19 -7.18 -5.35
CA ASP A 191 7.20 -8.01 -6.03
C ASP A 191 7.53 -9.50 -5.97
N ILE A 192 8.80 -9.88 -6.10
CA ILE A 192 9.25 -11.27 -5.95
C ILE A 192 9.01 -11.76 -4.53
N ILE A 193 9.39 -10.98 -3.51
CA ILE A 193 9.15 -11.32 -2.10
C ILE A 193 7.65 -11.44 -1.82
N LYS A 194 6.84 -10.54 -2.38
CA LYS A 194 5.38 -10.57 -2.28
C LYS A 194 4.79 -11.82 -2.93
N ARG A 195 5.29 -12.21 -4.12
CA ARG A 195 4.89 -13.44 -4.83
C ARG A 195 5.26 -14.70 -4.04
N ARG A 196 6.49 -14.78 -3.50
CA ARG A 196 6.93 -15.89 -2.65
C ARG A 196 6.08 -16.04 -1.39
N LYS A 197 5.74 -14.94 -0.71
CA LYS A 197 4.85 -14.96 0.45
C LYS A 197 3.44 -15.45 0.09
N GLU A 198 2.92 -15.08 -1.09
CA GLU A 198 1.63 -15.60 -1.55
C GLU A 198 1.71 -17.10 -1.87
N GLN A 199 2.76 -17.56 -2.55
CA GLN A 199 2.97 -18.98 -2.84
C GLN A 199 3.08 -19.83 -1.58
N GLN A 200 3.84 -19.39 -0.56
CA GLN A 200 3.91 -20.08 0.73
C GLN A 200 2.55 -20.14 1.43
N ARG A 201 1.74 -19.08 1.29
CA ARG A 201 0.39 -19.05 1.84
C ARG A 201 -0.54 -20.04 1.12
N ILE A 202 -0.42 -20.16 -0.20
CA ILE A 202 -1.17 -21.14 -1.00
C ILE A 202 -0.72 -22.56 -0.67
N GLN A 203 0.60 -22.80 -0.59
CA GLN A 203 1.17 -24.10 -0.26
C GLN A 203 0.75 -24.56 1.14
N GLY A 204 0.79 -23.69 2.15
CA GLY A 204 0.29 -24.02 3.48
C GLY A 204 -1.21 -24.30 3.51
N GLN A 205 -2.00 -23.68 2.62
CA GLN A 205 -3.43 -24.03 2.48
C GLN A 205 -3.61 -25.41 1.82
N ILE A 206 -2.80 -25.74 0.81
CA ILE A 206 -2.81 -27.07 0.17
C ILE A 206 -2.38 -28.15 1.17
N GLU A 207 -1.35 -27.91 1.96
CA GLU A 207 -0.87 -28.84 3.00
C GLU A 207 -1.90 -29.01 4.13
N GLU A 208 -2.58 -27.94 4.57
CA GLU A 208 -3.71 -28.04 5.52
C GLU A 208 -4.90 -28.82 4.92
N ASP A 209 -5.19 -28.64 3.63
CA ASP A 209 -6.27 -29.33 2.93
C ASP A 209 -5.93 -30.81 2.68
N GLU A 210 -4.66 -31.15 2.40
CA GLU A 210 -4.17 -32.53 2.26
C GLU A 210 -4.10 -33.24 3.62
N GLU A 211 -3.62 -32.59 4.69
CA GLU A 211 -3.58 -33.18 6.05
C GLU A 211 -4.98 -33.47 6.59
N MET A 212 -5.99 -32.68 6.20
CA MET A 212 -7.39 -32.96 6.47
C MET A 212 -7.93 -34.21 5.75
N ASP A 213 -7.40 -34.55 4.58
CA ASP A 213 -7.84 -35.71 3.76
C ASP A 213 -7.18 -37.02 4.23
N TYR A 214 -6.08 -36.95 4.99
CA TYR A 214 -5.34 -38.09 5.54
C TYR A 214 -5.47 -38.28 7.07
N GLY A 215 -6.47 -37.67 7.71
CA GLY A 215 -6.71 -37.77 9.15
C GLY A 215 -7.01 -39.20 9.64
N ALA A 216 -6.46 -39.59 10.80
CA ALA A 216 -6.70 -40.90 11.41
C ALA A 216 -8.20 -41.09 11.73
N GLY A 217 -8.87 -41.95 10.95
CA GLY A 217 -10.29 -42.29 11.08
C GLY A 217 -11.16 -42.16 9.82
N ILE A 218 -10.57 -41.93 8.63
CA ILE A 218 -11.30 -41.75 7.36
C ILE A 218 -11.45 -43.07 6.55
N PHE A 219 -11.29 -44.24 7.18
CA PHE A 219 -11.71 -45.54 6.62
C PHE A 219 -12.45 -46.37 7.67
#